data_AF-A0AAU9T1L0-F1
#
_entry.id   AF-A0AAU9T1L0-F1
#
_cell.length_a   1.000
_cell.length_b   1.000
_cell.length_c   1.000
_cell.angle_alpha   90.00
_cell.angle_beta   90.00
_cell.angle_gamma   90.00
#
_symmetry.space_group_name_H-M   'P 1'
#
loop_
_entity.id
_entity.type
_entity.pdbx_description
1 polymer ?
#
loop_
_entity_poly.entity_id
_entity_poly.type
_entity_poly.pdbx_seq_one_letter_code
_entity_poly.pdbx_strand_id
1 'polypeptide(L)'
;MRLYAYVLEGRDLAVEDSYVKLQLGKFKSKTRVLKNTKNPVWNEEFAFRVHDMEDELVVSVYRTVEGSGFFNMSADLVGRVRVPIGSVAAEENHNLPATWFSLVKPKGSRSKNNRDCG
;
A
#
# COMPACT_ATOMS: atom_id res chain seq x y z
N MET A 1 -18.46 -12.92 -0.74
CA MET A 1 -17.16 -13.60 -0.55
C MET A 1 -16.32 -12.83 0.47
N ARG A 2 -15.39 -13.49 1.17
CA ARG A 2 -14.41 -12.83 2.06
C ARG A 2 -13.03 -12.94 1.40
N LEU A 3 -12.36 -11.81 1.23
CA LEU A 3 -11.00 -11.73 0.70
C LEU A 3 -10.04 -11.61 1.87
N TYR A 4 -9.04 -12.49 1.92
CA TYR A 4 -7.93 -12.39 2.86
C TYR A 4 -6.71 -11.85 2.11
N ALA A 5 -6.06 -10.84 2.66
CA ALA A 5 -4.88 -10.21 2.09
C ALA A 5 -3.74 -10.26 3.10
N TYR A 6 -2.66 -10.95 2.73
CA TYR A 6 -1.43 -11.05 3.52
C TYR A 6 -0.41 -10.05 2.99
N VAL A 7 -0.09 -9.04 3.79
CA VAL A 7 0.98 -8.09 3.46
C VAL A 7 2.25 -8.57 4.15
N LEU A 8 3.12 -9.23 3.38
CA LEU A 8 4.32 -9.87 3.89
C LEU A 8 5.46 -8.87 4.05
N GLU A 9 6.07 -8.44 2.95
CA GLU A 9 7.27 -7.62 2.97
C GLU A 9 7.38 -6.70 1.75
N GLY A 10 8.19 -5.65 1.90
CA GLY A 10 8.68 -4.81 0.82
C GLY A 10 10.18 -5.03 0.66
N ARG A 11 10.66 -4.97 -0.58
CA ARG A 11 12.08 -5.12 -0.90
C ARG A 11 12.56 -3.92 -1.72
N ASP A 12 13.75 -3.44 -1.38
CA ASP A 12 14.45 -2.36 -2.08
C ASP A 12 13.57 -1.10 -2.29
N LEU A 13 12.80 -0.72 -1.26
CA LEU A 13 12.00 0.48 -1.33
C LEU A 13 12.89 1.72 -1.43
N ALA A 14 12.50 2.69 -2.24
CA ALA A 14 13.21 3.97 -2.38
C ALA A 14 13.11 4.86 -1.11
N VAL A 15 12.38 4.42 -0.08
CA VAL A 15 12.09 5.17 1.15
C VAL A 15 12.25 4.29 2.37
N GLU A 16 12.41 4.93 3.53
CA GLU A 16 12.33 4.34 4.87
C GLU A 16 11.05 4.83 5.56
N ASP A 17 10.73 4.29 6.74
CA ASP A 17 9.56 4.67 7.55
C ASP A 17 8.24 4.47 6.80
N SER A 18 8.01 3.22 6.37
CA SER A 18 6.91 2.91 5.46
C SER A 18 5.80 2.08 6.09
N TYR A 19 4.60 2.24 5.55
CA TYR A 19 3.44 1.40 5.82
C TYR A 19 2.64 1.15 4.55
N VAL A 20 1.83 0.09 4.58
CA VAL A 20 0.93 -0.26 3.47
C VAL A 20 -0.49 0.10 3.84
N LYS A 21 -1.21 0.71 2.90
CA LYS A 21 -2.65 0.93 2.97
C LYS A 21 -3.33 0.03 1.95
N LEU A 22 -4.31 -0.74 2.43
CA LEU A 22 -5.18 -1.55 1.61
C LEU A 22 -6.54 -0.87 1.51
N GLN A 23 -7.12 -0.85 0.31
CA GLN A 23 -8.44 -0.30 0.07
C GLN A 23 -9.24 -1.21 -0.86
N LEU A 24 -10.44 -1.59 -0.43
CA LEU A 24 -11.44 -2.28 -1.27
C LEU A 24 -12.73 -1.46 -1.25
N GLY A 25 -13.07 -0.83 -2.37
CA GLY A 25 -14.16 0.15 -2.45
C GLY A 25 -13.99 1.27 -1.41
N LYS A 26 -14.93 1.35 -0.46
CA LYS A 26 -14.91 2.32 0.65
C LYS A 26 -14.12 1.88 1.88
N PHE A 27 -13.83 0.58 2.00
CA PHE A 27 -13.17 0.02 3.18
C PHE A 27 -11.66 0.18 3.07
N LYS A 28 -11.03 0.63 4.16
CA LYS A 28 -9.60 0.96 4.21
C LYS A 28 -9.00 0.37 5.47
N SER A 29 -7.84 -0.27 5.33
CA SER A 29 -7.00 -0.74 6.43
C SER A 29 -5.55 -0.32 6.18
N LYS A 30 -4.74 -0.29 7.23
CA LYS A 30 -3.30 0.01 7.12
C LYS A 30 -2.50 -0.90 8.03
N THR A 31 -1.29 -1.21 7.60
CA THR A 31 -0.30 -1.87 8.47
C THR A 31 0.24 -0.92 9.51
N ARG A 32 1.02 -1.45 10.44
CA ARG A 32 1.93 -0.64 11.26
C ARG A 32 2.99 0.02 10.39
N VAL A 33 3.53 1.14 10.88
CA VAL A 33 4.69 1.82 10.31
C VAL A 33 5.94 1.10 10.79
N LEU A 34 6.78 0.66 9.86
CA LEU A 34 8.10 0.11 10.17
C LEU A 34 9.16 1.16 9.86
N LYS A 35 9.88 1.55 10.91
CA LYS A 35 10.86 2.64 10.87
C LYS A 35 12.25 2.16 10.48
N ASN A 36 13.05 3.06 9.92
CA ASN A 36 14.48 2.88 9.64
C ASN A 36 14.81 1.64 8.78
N THR A 37 13.93 1.28 7.83
CA THR A 37 14.18 0.15 6.92
C THR A 37 13.58 0.40 5.54
N LYS A 38 14.35 0.05 4.50
CA LYS A 38 13.92 -0.03 3.10
C LYS A 38 13.41 -1.42 2.72
N ASN A 39 13.55 -2.38 3.62
CA ASN A 39 13.12 -3.77 3.48
C ASN A 39 12.16 -4.13 4.63
N PRO A 40 10.99 -3.49 4.71
CA PRO A 40 10.03 -3.74 5.79
C PRO A 40 9.42 -5.14 5.69
N VAL A 41 9.32 -5.84 6.82
CA VAL A 41 8.57 -7.09 6.96
C VAL A 41 7.36 -6.82 7.84
N TRP A 42 6.21 -6.52 7.22
CA TRP A 42 4.98 -6.22 7.96
C TRP A 42 4.36 -7.48 8.54
N ASN A 43 4.25 -8.52 7.72
CA ASN A 43 3.62 -9.81 8.06
C ASN A 43 2.25 -9.62 8.76
N GLU A 44 1.36 -8.84 8.13
CA GLU A 44 0.02 -8.53 8.65
C GLU A 44 -1.07 -9.09 7.73
N GLU A 45 -2.13 -9.65 8.33
CA GLU A 45 -3.31 -10.17 7.65
C GLU A 45 -4.47 -9.18 7.74
N PHE A 46 -5.17 -9.02 6.63
CA PHE A 46 -6.40 -8.23 6.55
C PHE A 46 -7.52 -9.05 5.93
N ALA A 47 -8.74 -8.81 6.37
CA ALA A 47 -9.91 -9.44 5.80
C ALA A 47 -10.93 -8.40 5.34
N PHE A 48 -11.40 -8.54 4.09
CA PHE A 48 -12.38 -7.66 3.48
C PHE A 48 -13.63 -8.44 3.06
N ARG A 49 -14.80 -7.80 3.17
CA ARG A 49 -16.01 -8.30 2.55
C ARG A 49 -16.06 -7.79 1.12
N VAL A 50 -16.11 -8.72 0.17
CA VAL A 50 -16.26 -8.39 -1.25
C VAL A 50 -17.74 -8.17 -1.54
N HIS A 51 -18.07 -7.02 -2.10
CA HIS A 51 -19.42 -6.63 -2.48
C HIS A 51 -19.64 -6.79 -3.99
N ASP A 52 -18.64 -6.45 -4.80
CA ASP A 52 -18.65 -6.59 -6.24
C ASP A 52 -17.39 -7.36 -6.72
N MET A 53 -17.53 -8.17 -7.77
CA MET A 53 -16.41 -8.87 -8.40
C MET A 53 -15.61 -7.95 -9.34
N GLU A 54 -16.23 -6.84 -9.76
CA GLU A 54 -15.58 -5.76 -10.49
C GLU A 54 -14.77 -4.83 -9.58
N ASP A 55 -14.86 -5.00 -8.25
CA ASP A 55 -14.01 -4.29 -7.30
C ASP A 55 -12.53 -4.63 -7.52
N GLU A 56 -11.67 -3.72 -7.09
CA GLU A 56 -10.22 -3.93 -7.06
C GLU A 56 -9.69 -3.69 -5.65
N LEU A 57 -8.84 -4.60 -5.17
CA LEU A 57 -8.02 -4.35 -4.01
C LEU A 57 -6.86 -3.42 -4.40
N VAL A 58 -6.86 -2.23 -3.83
CA VAL A 58 -5.82 -1.25 -4.08
C VAL A 58 -4.84 -1.24 -2.91
N VAL A 59 -3.59 -1.56 -3.21
CA VAL A 59 -2.49 -1.65 -2.24
C VAL A 59 -1.53 -0.50 -2.51
N SER A 60 -1.36 0.39 -1.53
CA SER A 60 -0.55 1.60 -1.65
C SER A 60 0.51 1.64 -0.55
N VAL A 61 1.77 1.85 -0.94
CA VAL A 61 2.89 2.03 0.00
C VAL A 61 3.08 3.52 0.25
N TYR A 62 3.11 3.90 1.52
CA TYR A 62 3.32 5.28 1.94
C TYR A 62 4.58 5.41 2.78
N ARG A 63 5.26 6.55 2.65
CA ARG A 63 6.29 7.02 3.56
C ARG A 63 5.64 7.91 4.61
N THR A 64 5.91 7.62 5.88
CA THR A 64 5.65 8.56 6.96
C THR A 64 6.77 9.59 7.01
N VAL A 65 6.42 10.87 6.94
CA VAL A 65 7.34 11.96 7.25
C VAL A 65 6.94 12.51 8.61
N GLU A 66 7.82 12.35 9.59
CA GLU A 66 7.65 13.03 10.88
C GLU A 66 7.82 14.54 10.65
N GLY A 67 6.70 15.27 10.63
CA GLY A 67 6.71 16.73 10.62
C GLY A 67 6.94 17.29 12.02
N SER A 68 7.56 18.46 12.09
CA SER A 68 7.68 19.24 13.32
C SER A 68 6.29 19.79 13.73
N GLY A 69 5.48 18.97 14.42
CA GLY A 69 4.23 19.41 15.03
C GLY A 69 3.15 18.32 15.12
N PHE A 70 2.34 18.40 16.17
CA PHE A 70 1.30 17.42 16.53
C PHE A 70 0.22 17.15 15.46
N PHE A 71 0.12 17.98 14.42
CA PHE A 71 -0.91 17.87 13.37
C PHE A 71 -0.37 17.65 11.94
N ASN A 72 0.96 17.60 11.74
CA ASN A 72 1.56 17.58 10.40
C ASN A 72 2.31 16.27 10.10
N MET A 73 1.65 15.12 10.31
CA MET A 73 2.13 13.84 9.77
C MET A 73 1.75 13.77 8.29
N SER A 74 2.62 14.25 7.41
CA SER A 74 2.43 14.10 5.97
C SER A 74 2.82 12.69 5.55
N ALA A 75 2.01 12.10 4.67
CA ALA A 75 2.28 10.78 4.10
C ALA A 75 2.52 10.94 2.60
N ASP A 76 3.72 10.55 2.16
CA ASP A 76 4.06 10.58 0.73
C ASP A 76 3.78 9.22 0.09
N LEU A 77 3.15 9.22 -1.08
CA LEU A 77 2.79 8.00 -1.80
C LEU A 77 4.00 7.51 -2.59
N VAL A 78 4.56 6.37 -2.17
CA VAL A 78 5.72 5.75 -2.83
C VAL A 78 5.29 5.08 -4.13
N GLY A 79 4.15 4.41 -4.12
CA GLY A 79 3.58 3.74 -5.27
C GLY A 79 2.37 2.90 -4.90
N ARG A 80 1.71 2.35 -5.92
CA ARG A 80 0.55 1.48 -5.72
C ARG A 80 0.49 0.33 -6.70
N VAL A 81 -0.32 -0.65 -6.33
CA VAL A 81 -0.73 -1.82 -7.10
C VAL A 81 -2.25 -1.94 -7.02
N ARG A 82 -2.88 -2.41 -8.08
CA ARG A 82 -4.32 -2.70 -8.14
C ARG A 82 -4.48 -4.17 -8.51
N VAL A 83 -5.23 -4.90 -7.71
CA VAL A 83 -5.50 -6.32 -7.91
C VAL A 83 -7.00 -6.49 -8.12
N PRO A 84 -7.47 -6.79 -9.34
CA PRO A 84 -8.87 -7.06 -9.59
C PRO A 84 -9.35 -8.28 -8.81
N ILE A 85 -10.50 -8.17 -8.14
CA ILE A 85 -11.03 -9.29 -7.35
C ILE A 85 -11.49 -10.44 -8.25
N GLY A 86 -12.04 -10.12 -9.43
CA GLY A 86 -12.35 -11.11 -10.46
C GLY A 86 -11.16 -12.01 -10.83
N SER A 87 -9.93 -11.45 -10.88
CA SER A 87 -8.73 -12.25 -11.16
C SER A 87 -8.41 -13.24 -10.04
N VAL A 88 -8.57 -12.84 -8.78
CA VAL A 88 -8.36 -13.74 -7.62
C VAL A 88 -9.40 -14.87 -7.62
N ALA A 89 -10.64 -14.53 -7.94
CA ALA A 89 -11.73 -15.50 -7.91
C ALA A 89 -11.72 -16.48 -9.09
N ALA A 90 -11.09 -16.11 -10.22
CA ALA A 90 -10.96 -16.97 -11.39
C ALA A 90 -9.89 -18.06 -11.22
N GLU A 91 -8.98 -17.93 -10.25
CA GLU A 91 -8.00 -18.96 -9.92
C GLU A 91 -8.66 -20.22 -9.37
N GLU A 92 -8.10 -21.40 -9.68
CA GLU A 92 -8.66 -22.71 -9.30
C GLU A 92 -8.91 -22.84 -7.80
N ASN A 93 -8.02 -22.27 -6.98
CA ASN A 93 -8.10 -22.30 -5.51
C ASN A 93 -8.66 -21.00 -4.91
N HIS A 94 -9.16 -20.08 -5.74
CA HIS A 94 -9.59 -18.73 -5.33
C HIS A 94 -8.53 -17.97 -4.50
N ASN A 95 -7.25 -18.26 -4.76
CA ASN A 95 -6.13 -17.73 -4.01
C ASN A 95 -4.97 -17.45 -4.96
N LEU A 96 -4.39 -16.27 -4.82
CA LEU A 96 -3.15 -15.95 -5.50
C LEU A 96 -1.98 -16.49 -4.68
N PRO A 97 -0.98 -17.15 -5.29
CA PRO A 97 0.24 -17.49 -4.58
C PRO A 97 0.91 -16.22 -4.04
N ALA A 98 1.81 -16.38 -3.06
CA ALA A 98 2.63 -15.27 -2.58
C ALA A 98 3.42 -14.67 -3.76
N THR A 99 2.99 -13.50 -4.23
CA THR A 99 3.46 -12.90 -5.48
C THR A 99 4.01 -11.51 -5.22
N TRP A 100 5.15 -11.22 -5.83
CA TRP A 100 5.76 -9.89 -5.81
C TRP A 100 5.06 -8.96 -6.81
N PHE A 101 4.77 -7.75 -6.36
CA PHE A 101 4.20 -6.71 -7.22
C PHE A 101 5.13 -5.49 -7.29
N SER A 102 5.43 -5.06 -8.51
CA SER A 102 6.21 -3.84 -8.74
C SER A 102 5.36 -2.60 -8.44
N LEU A 103 5.88 -1.69 -7.61
CA LEU A 103 5.20 -0.45 -7.28
C LEU A 103 5.17 0.51 -8.48
N VAL A 104 3.98 0.95 -8.87
CA VAL A 104 3.81 1.97 -9.90
C VAL A 104 3.62 3.33 -9.22
N LYS A 105 4.51 4.28 -9.52
CA LYS A 105 4.34 5.68 -9.11
C LYS A 105 3.19 6.31 -9.91
N PRO A 106 2.24 7.02 -9.28
CA PRO A 106 1.24 7.77 -10.03
C PRO A 106 1.93 8.86 -10.85
N LYS A 107 1.63 8.93 -12.15
CA LYS A 107 1.98 10.09 -12.98
C LYS A 107 1.26 11.32 -12.41
N GLY A 108 2.00 12.19 -11.71
CA GLY A 108 1.48 13.48 -11.25
C GLY A 108 1.77 13.87 -9.80
N SER A 109 2.41 13.03 -8.97
CA SER A 109 2.87 13.47 -7.65
C SER A 109 4.10 14.39 -7.81
N ARG A 110 3.85 15.68 -8.02
CA ARG A 110 4.89 16.71 -7.88
C ARG A 110 5.46 16.60 -6.46
N SER A 111 6.72 16.22 -6.34
CA SER A 111 7.52 16.59 -5.16
C SER A 111 7.42 18.10 -5.06
N LYS A 112 6.82 18.64 -3.98
CA LYS A 112 6.94 20.05 -3.65
C LYS A 112 8.40 20.29 -3.25
N ASN A 113 9.27 20.44 -4.25
CA ASN A 113 10.56 21.06 -4.06
C ASN A 113 10.28 22.57 -3.97
N ASN A 114 10.06 23.08 -2.77
CA ASN A 114 10.21 24.51 -2.52
C ASN A 114 11.57 24.71 -1.85
N ARG A 115 12.61 24.87 -2.66
CA ARG A 115 13.85 25.53 -2.25
C ARG A 115 14.04 26.69 -3.21
N ASP A 116 13.43 27.81 -2.89
CA ASP A 116 13.91 29.11 -3.33
C ASP A 116 14.12 29.94 -2.06
N CYS A 117 15.35 29.89 -1.55
CA CYS A 117 15.92 30.95 -0.72
C CYS A 117 16.91 31.66 -1.64
N GLY A 118 16.57 32.87 -2.06
CA GLY A 118 17.40 33.80 -2.82
C GLY A 118 16.95 35.22 -2.52
#